data_AF-A0A016VVJ3-F1
#
_entry.id   AF-A0A016VVJ3-F1
#
_cell.length_a   1.000
_cell.length_b   1.000
_cell.length_c   1.000
_cell.angle_alpha   90.00
_cell.angle_beta   90.00
_cell.angle_gamma   90.00
#
_symmetry.space_group_name_H-M   'P 1'
#
loop_
_entity.id
_entity.type
_entity.pdbx_description
1 polymer ?
#
loop_
_entity_poly.entity_id
_entity_poly.type
_entity_poly.pdbx_seq_one_letter_code
_entity_poly.pdbx_strand_id
1 'polypeptide(L)'
;MWRAKRNYRVDILILLTYQLTQMYSTQQLYTIFLNYAPPVACFDDHCVKLKDKCYQPCPSCPDECPKNVTKEVRDECKRGHEAYFYSPMMEYKLKCLPFTSSTSSAEVQFYGALVGNMCVGLLADKFGRRRMLLISLIVGIPTLFLSAFLDGIAYFYIGRAILGITIAGK
;
A
#
# COMPACT_ATOMS: atom_id res chain seq x y z
N MET A 1 -12.31 -22.97 39.66
CA MET A 1 -11.14 -22.42 40.38
C MET A 1 -10.07 -21.98 39.39
N TRP A 2 -10.21 -20.80 38.79
CA TRP A 2 -9.10 -20.06 38.15
C TRP A 2 -9.15 -18.64 38.72
N ARG A 3 -8.04 -18.23 39.35
CA ARG A 3 -7.92 -17.06 40.24
C ARG A 3 -8.33 -15.75 39.55
N ALA A 4 -9.43 -15.17 40.04
CA ALA A 4 -9.78 -13.76 39.87
C ALA A 4 -8.91 -12.86 40.78
N LYS A 5 -7.62 -12.75 40.47
CA LYS A 5 -6.80 -11.59 40.83
C LYS A 5 -6.21 -11.06 39.54
N ARG A 6 -7.07 -10.49 38.70
CA ARG A 6 -6.69 -9.98 37.37
C ARG A 6 -6.53 -8.48 37.46
N ASN A 7 -5.28 -8.04 37.46
CA ASN A 7 -4.86 -6.66 37.55
C ASN A 7 -5.44 -5.88 36.36
N TYR A 8 -6.20 -4.81 36.61
CA TYR A 8 -6.76 -3.89 35.59
C TYR A 8 -5.75 -3.48 34.51
N ARG A 9 -4.45 -3.41 34.86
CA ARG A 9 -3.33 -3.14 33.94
C ARG A 9 -3.19 -4.17 32.82
N VAL A 10 -3.47 -5.44 33.11
CA VAL A 10 -3.38 -6.54 32.12
C VAL A 10 -4.57 -6.49 31.17
N ASP A 11 -5.76 -6.18 31.67
CA ASP A 11 -6.96 -6.04 30.84
C ASP A 11 -6.83 -4.84 29.89
N ILE A 12 -6.31 -3.69 30.36
CA ILE A 12 -5.99 -2.53 29.52
C ILE A 12 -4.97 -2.90 28.44
N LEU A 13 -3.91 -3.63 28.79
CA LEU A 13 -2.87 -4.02 27.83
C LEU A 13 -3.44 -4.96 26.75
N ILE A 14 -4.34 -5.87 27.12
CA ILE A 14 -5.04 -6.73 26.16
C ILE A 14 -5.91 -5.90 25.21
N LEU A 15 -6.70 -4.96 25.74
CA LEU A 15 -7.53 -4.07 24.93
C LEU A 15 -6.69 -3.24 23.95
N LEU A 16 -5.54 -2.72 24.39
CA LEU A 16 -4.63 -1.95 23.54
C LEU A 16 -4.03 -2.82 22.43
N THR A 17 -3.52 -4.02 22.77
CA THR A 17 -2.99 -4.95 21.75
C THR A 17 -4.07 -5.38 20.75
N TYR A 18 -5.32 -5.52 21.19
CA TYR A 18 -6.43 -5.84 20.30
C TYR A 18 -6.72 -4.71 19.32
N GLN A 19 -6.78 -3.46 19.79
CA GLN A 19 -6.98 -2.30 18.91
C GLN A 19 -5.83 -2.14 17.90
N LEU A 20 -4.58 -2.35 18.34
CA LEU A 20 -3.42 -2.32 17.42
C LEU A 20 -3.49 -3.44 16.37
N THR A 21 -3.94 -4.64 16.75
CA THR A 21 -4.12 -5.75 15.81
C THR A 21 -5.21 -5.42 14.77
N GLN A 22 -6.29 -4.79 15.21
CA GLN A 22 -7.37 -4.35 14.32
C GLN A 22 -6.86 -3.30 13.31
N MET A 23 -6.12 -2.30 13.77
CA MET A 23 -5.46 -1.30 12.91
C MET A 23 -4.42 -1.92 11.98
N TYR A 24 -3.76 -3.01 12.41
CA TYR A 24 -2.80 -3.71 11.57
C TYR A 24 -3.50 -4.48 10.44
N SER A 25 -4.67 -5.07 10.71
CA SER A 25 -5.45 -5.78 9.69
C SER A 25 -5.99 -4.84 8.61
N THR A 26 -6.26 -3.57 8.91
CA THR A 26 -6.71 -2.60 7.90
C THR A 26 -5.60 -2.18 6.95
N GLN A 27 -4.33 -2.48 7.24
CA GLN A 27 -3.22 -2.12 6.35
C GLN A 27 -3.30 -2.79 4.97
N GLN A 28 -4.00 -3.92 4.86
CA GLN A 28 -4.25 -4.56 3.57
C GLN A 28 -5.11 -3.68 2.65
N LEU A 29 -6.01 -2.86 3.20
CA LEU A 29 -6.82 -1.92 2.40
C LEU A 29 -5.99 -0.76 1.85
N TYR A 30 -4.96 -0.30 2.56
CA TYR A 30 -4.10 0.78 2.06
C TYR A 30 -3.41 0.40 0.75
N THR A 31 -3.15 -0.89 0.52
CA THR A 31 -2.59 -1.35 -0.75
C THR A 31 -3.43 -0.96 -1.96
N ILE A 32 -4.76 -0.87 -1.81
CA ILE A 32 -5.65 -0.47 -2.90
C ILE A 32 -5.37 0.98 -3.30
N PHE A 33 -5.30 1.89 -2.32
CA PHE A 33 -4.99 3.31 -2.56
C PHE A 33 -3.57 3.51 -3.10
N LEU A 34 -2.63 2.69 -2.64
CA LEU A 34 -1.25 2.72 -3.10
C LEU A 34 -1.10 2.24 -4.55
N ASN A 35 -2.01 1.38 -5.01
CA ASN A 35 -2.05 0.86 -6.38
C ASN A 35 -3.04 1.59 -7.30
N TYR A 36 -3.73 2.61 -6.78
CA TYR A 36 -4.65 3.41 -7.56
C TYR A 36 -3.88 4.31 -8.53
N ALA A 37 -4.25 4.24 -9.80
CA ALA A 37 -3.83 5.17 -10.84
C ALA A 37 -5.09 5.59 -11.60
N PRO A 38 -5.33 6.91 -11.81
CA PRO A 38 -6.46 7.37 -12.58
C PRO A 38 -6.31 6.92 -14.05
N PRO A 39 -7.43 6.70 -14.75
CA PRO A 39 -7.41 6.29 -16.16
C PRO A 39 -6.84 7.39 -17.07
N VAL A 40 -6.89 8.63 -16.61
CA VAL A 40 -6.50 9.83 -17.34
C VAL A 40 -5.64 10.69 -16.43
N ALA A 41 -4.57 11.26 -16.97
CA ALA A 41 -3.74 12.21 -16.25
C ALA A 41 -3.41 13.39 -17.15
N CYS A 42 -3.45 14.58 -16.56
CA CYS A 42 -3.05 15.80 -17.23
C CYS A 42 -1.61 16.17 -16.86
N PHE A 43 -0.76 16.26 -17.87
CA PHE A 43 0.60 16.79 -17.79
C PHE A 43 0.61 18.14 -18.50
N ASP A 44 0.70 19.22 -17.73
CA ASP A 44 0.65 20.62 -18.21
C ASP A 44 -0.62 20.94 -19.05
N ASP A 45 -0.48 20.84 -20.38
CA ASP A 45 -1.50 21.22 -21.38
C ASP A 45 -2.03 20.02 -22.18
N HIS A 46 -1.64 18.81 -21.80
CA HIS A 46 -2.03 17.55 -22.43
C HIS A 46 -2.66 16.61 -21.41
N CYS A 47 -3.92 16.24 -21.62
CA CYS A 47 -4.60 15.22 -20.83
C CYS A 47 -4.64 13.93 -21.65
N VAL A 48 -3.96 12.89 -21.17
CA VAL A 48 -3.81 11.63 -21.91
C VAL A 48 -4.43 10.48 -21.13
N LYS A 49 -5.04 9.53 -21.85
CA LYS A 49 -5.37 8.21 -21.29
C LYS A 49 -4.11 7.44 -21.00
N LEU A 50 -3.96 6.97 -19.76
CA LEU A 50 -2.86 6.11 -19.37
C LEU A 50 -3.07 4.72 -19.98
N LYS A 51 -2.19 4.34 -20.91
CA LYS A 51 -2.08 2.96 -21.38
C LYS A 51 -1.36 2.13 -20.30
N ASP A 52 -1.98 1.03 -19.87
CA ASP A 52 -1.44 0.10 -18.87
C ASP A 52 -1.08 0.74 -17.51
N LYS A 53 -1.76 1.83 -17.13
CA LYS A 53 -1.55 2.58 -15.87
C LYS A 53 -0.14 3.17 -15.70
N CYS A 54 0.62 3.35 -16.80
CA CYS A 54 1.93 4.01 -16.75
C CYS A 54 1.79 5.54 -16.70
N TYR A 55 2.17 6.16 -15.58
CA TYR A 55 2.13 7.60 -15.37
C TYR A 55 3.32 8.33 -16.04
N GLN A 56 3.26 8.48 -17.36
CA GLN A 56 4.29 9.15 -18.14
C GLN A 56 3.65 10.03 -19.25
N PRO A 57 4.21 11.22 -19.54
CA PRO A 57 3.74 12.04 -20.65
C PRO A 57 4.06 11.31 -21.96
N CYS A 58 3.03 10.87 -22.66
CA CYS A 58 3.15 10.24 -23.97
C CYS A 58 2.89 11.28 -25.07
N PRO A 59 3.91 11.77 -25.79
CA PRO A 59 3.73 12.74 -26.87
C PRO A 59 3.01 12.17 -28.10
N SER A 60 2.81 10.85 -28.18
CA SER A 60 2.14 10.15 -29.29
C SER A 60 0.71 9.72 -28.98
N CYS A 61 0.20 9.98 -27.77
CA CYS A 61 -1.17 9.63 -27.41
C CYS A 61 -2.17 10.72 -27.83
N PRO A 62 -3.41 10.35 -28.20
CA PRO A 62 -4.46 11.33 -28.44
C PRO A 62 -4.82 12.05 -27.13
N ASP A 63 -4.91 13.37 -27.18
CA ASP A 63 -5.39 14.21 -26.07
C ASP A 63 -6.89 13.98 -25.86
N GLU A 64 -7.30 13.70 -24.62
CA GLU A 64 -8.72 13.61 -24.26
C GLU A 64 -9.40 14.98 -24.20
N CYS A 65 -8.70 16.00 -23.70
CA CYS A 65 -9.22 17.36 -23.71
C CYS A 65 -8.81 18.02 -25.04
N PRO A 66 -9.75 18.34 -25.94
CA PRO A 66 -9.44 18.92 -27.23
C PRO A 66 -8.79 20.29 -27.08
N LYS A 67 -7.76 20.57 -27.90
CA LYS A 67 -7.14 21.90 -27.99
C LYS A 67 -7.90 22.89 -28.86
N ASN A 68 -8.91 22.41 -29.58
CA ASN A 68 -9.69 23.16 -30.57
C ASN A 68 -10.88 23.94 -29.96
N VAL A 69 -11.02 23.96 -28.63
CA VAL A 69 -12.09 24.67 -27.90
C VAL A 69 -11.54 25.89 -27.15
N THR A 70 -12.44 26.76 -26.69
CA THR A 70 -12.11 27.90 -25.82
C THR A 70 -11.39 27.42 -24.55
N LYS A 71 -10.49 28.27 -24.01
CA LYS A 71 -9.70 27.95 -22.81
C LYS A 71 -10.57 27.54 -21.61
N GLU A 72 -11.74 28.16 -21.49
CA GLU A 72 -12.72 27.90 -20.43
C GLU A 72 -13.24 26.45 -20.43
N VAL A 73 -13.66 25.93 -21.59
CA VAL A 73 -14.15 24.55 -21.75
C VAL A 73 -13.02 23.54 -21.53
N ARG A 74 -11.80 23.90 -21.94
CA ARG A 74 -10.61 23.08 -21.71
C ARG A 74 -10.27 22.98 -20.22
N ASP A 75 -10.37 24.07 -19.48
CA ASP A 75 -10.06 24.11 -18.05
C ASP A 75 -11.16 23.42 -17.20
N GLU A 76 -12.40 23.39 -17.69
CA GLU A 76 -13.47 22.57 -17.12
C GLU A 76 -13.20 21.07 -17.31
N CYS A 77 -12.77 20.66 -18.51
CA CYS A 77 -12.33 19.28 -18.79
C CYS A 77 -11.15 18.87 -17.90
N LYS A 78 -10.16 19.76 -17.72
CA LYS A 78 -9.03 19.51 -16.82
C LYS A 78 -9.49 19.29 -15.37
N ARG A 79 -10.35 20.15 -14.84
CA ARG A 79 -10.89 20.02 -13.47
C ARG A 79 -11.68 18.73 -13.24
N GLY A 80 -12.35 18.21 -14.26
CA GLY A 80 -13.03 16.91 -14.18
C GLY A 80 -12.09 15.69 -14.12
N HIS A 81 -10.83 15.87 -14.54
CA HIS A 81 -9.85 14.79 -14.71
C HIS A 81 -8.58 14.97 -13.85
N GLU A 82 -8.56 15.95 -12.93
CA GLU A 82 -7.50 16.10 -11.95
C GLU A 82 -7.52 14.94 -10.94
N ALA A 83 -6.33 14.43 -10.58
CA ALA A 83 -6.22 13.35 -9.63
C ALA A 83 -6.59 13.82 -8.22
N TYR A 84 -7.60 13.19 -7.60
CA TYR A 84 -8.03 13.50 -6.23
C TYR A 84 -6.92 13.31 -5.17
N PHE A 85 -6.00 12.38 -5.40
CA PHE A 85 -4.85 12.12 -4.53
C PHE A 85 -3.67 11.59 -5.33
N TYR A 86 -2.46 11.97 -4.93
CA TYR A 86 -1.23 11.44 -5.52
C TYR A 86 -0.82 10.14 -4.82
N SER A 87 -0.74 9.04 -5.56
CA SER A 87 -0.36 7.73 -5.04
C SER A 87 1.12 7.45 -5.31
N PRO A 88 1.79 6.64 -4.49
CA PRO A 88 3.19 6.26 -4.73
C PRO A 88 3.41 5.54 -6.07
N MET A 89 2.37 4.89 -6.62
CA MET A 89 2.41 4.35 -7.99
C MET A 89 2.71 5.42 -9.05
N MET A 90 2.13 6.60 -8.90
CA MET A 90 2.32 7.73 -9.82
C MET A 90 3.67 8.42 -9.59
N GLU A 91 4.06 8.58 -8.33
CA GLU A 91 5.34 9.17 -7.94
C GLU A 91 6.54 8.39 -8.46
N TYR A 92 6.55 7.08 -8.22
CA TYR A 92 7.63 6.18 -8.65
C TYR A 92 7.48 5.66 -10.08
N LYS A 93 6.41 6.03 -10.79
CA LYS A 93 6.08 5.56 -12.15
C LYS A 93 6.22 4.04 -12.30
N LEU A 94 5.74 3.30 -11.31
CA LEU A 94 6.04 1.88 -11.13
C LEU A 94 5.69 1.04 -12.37
N LYS A 95 4.57 1.32 -13.03
CA LYS A 95 4.15 0.56 -14.22
C LYS A 95 4.91 0.91 -15.51
N CYS A 96 5.72 1.96 -15.50
CA CYS A 96 6.49 2.39 -16.67
C CYS A 96 7.84 1.67 -16.81
N LEU A 97 8.39 1.10 -15.72
CA LEU A 97 9.63 0.34 -15.81
C LEU A 97 9.36 -1.09 -16.32
N PRO A 98 10.22 -1.65 -17.19
CA PRO A 98 10.02 -2.98 -17.76
C PRO A 98 9.96 -4.06 -16.68
N PHE A 99 10.75 -3.94 -15.62
CA PHE A 99 10.81 -4.89 -14.50
C PHE A 99 9.52 -4.92 -13.65
N THR A 100 8.80 -3.81 -13.53
CA THR A 100 7.63 -3.65 -12.63
C THR A 100 6.31 -3.45 -13.38
N SER A 101 6.36 -3.54 -14.72
CA SER A 101 5.23 -3.47 -15.65
C SER A 101 4.14 -4.50 -15.31
N SER A 102 4.52 -5.75 -15.04
CA SER A 102 3.58 -6.79 -14.59
C SER A 102 3.34 -6.74 -13.09
N THR A 103 4.39 -6.56 -12.28
CA THR A 103 4.29 -6.76 -10.82
C THR A 103 3.87 -5.51 -10.04
N SER A 104 2.64 -5.53 -9.55
CA SER A 104 2.08 -4.47 -8.72
C SER A 104 2.59 -4.52 -7.26
N SER A 105 2.60 -3.38 -6.56
CA SER A 105 3.03 -3.36 -5.15
C SER A 105 2.09 -4.17 -4.23
N ALA A 106 0.80 -4.28 -4.60
CA ALA A 106 -0.17 -5.13 -3.90
C ALA A 106 0.16 -6.62 -4.03
N GLU A 107 0.55 -7.06 -5.23
CA GLU A 107 0.86 -8.47 -5.48
C GLU A 107 2.03 -8.92 -4.61
N VAL A 108 3.11 -8.12 -4.55
CA VAL A 108 4.26 -8.41 -3.67
C VAL A 108 3.84 -8.53 -2.21
N GLN A 109 2.92 -7.67 -1.75
CA GLN A 109 2.41 -7.76 -0.39
C GLN A 109 1.54 -9.00 -0.15
N PHE A 110 0.71 -9.40 -1.11
CA PHE A 110 -0.08 -10.64 -1.02
C PHE A 110 0.78 -11.89 -1.07
N TYR A 111 1.81 -11.92 -1.93
CA TYR A 111 2.81 -12.99 -1.94
C TYR A 111 3.56 -13.06 -0.62
N GLY A 112 4.00 -11.91 -0.08
CA GLY A 112 4.60 -11.82 1.24
C GLY A 112 3.68 -12.34 2.35
N ALA A 113 2.38 -12.03 2.30
CA ALA A 113 1.41 -12.53 3.25
C ALA A 113 1.18 -14.05 3.13
N LEU A 114 1.19 -14.59 1.92
CA LEU A 114 1.04 -16.04 1.69
C LEU A 114 2.25 -16.80 2.25
N VAL A 115 3.47 -16.36 1.92
CA VAL A 115 4.71 -16.94 2.46
C VAL A 115 4.76 -16.77 3.97
N GLY A 116 4.41 -15.58 4.46
CA GLY A 116 4.32 -15.26 5.88
C GLY A 116 3.36 -16.20 6.61
N ASN A 117 2.15 -16.43 6.11
CA ASN A 117 1.17 -17.30 6.76
C ASN A 117 1.70 -18.73 6.92
N MET A 118 2.41 -19.24 5.91
CA MET A 118 2.99 -20.59 5.96
C MET A 118 4.11 -20.66 6.99
N CYS A 119 5.08 -19.74 6.95
CA CYS A 119 6.21 -19.74 7.88
C CYS A 119 5.77 -19.45 9.32
N VAL A 120 4.94 -18.43 9.50
CA VAL A 120 4.48 -17.98 10.81
C VAL A 120 3.53 -19.01 11.44
N GLY A 121 2.71 -19.70 10.64
CA GLY A 121 1.88 -20.81 11.12
C GLY A 121 2.73 -21.93 11.73
N LEU A 122 3.76 -22.39 11.01
CA LEU A 122 4.68 -23.41 11.52
C LEU A 122 5.45 -22.95 12.77
N LEU A 123 5.86 -21.69 12.81
CA LEU A 123 6.55 -21.13 13.99
C LEU A 123 5.60 -20.95 15.18
N ALA A 124 4.33 -20.61 14.94
CA ALA A 124 3.33 -20.40 16.00
C ALA A 124 3.02 -21.69 16.75
N ASP A 125 3.02 -22.84 16.06
CA ASP A 125 2.84 -24.15 16.69
C ASP A 125 3.98 -24.49 17.65
N LYS A 126 5.20 -24.00 17.39
CA LYS A 126 6.40 -24.27 18.22
C LYS A 126 6.64 -23.23 19.32
N PHE A 127 6.41 -21.94 19.05
CA PHE A 127 6.72 -20.83 19.97
C PHE A 127 5.50 -20.27 20.73
N GLY A 128 4.29 -20.70 20.34
CA GLY A 128 3.03 -20.26 20.93
C GLY A 128 2.50 -18.97 20.28
N ARG A 129 1.20 -18.98 19.97
CA ARG A 129 0.48 -17.94 19.22
C ARG A 129 0.65 -16.52 19.76
N ARG A 130 0.71 -16.35 21.08
CA ARG A 130 0.78 -15.02 21.74
C ARG A 130 2.12 -14.30 21.50
N ARG A 131 3.23 -15.03 21.47
CA ARG A 131 4.57 -14.42 21.25
C ARG A 131 4.72 -13.98 19.81
N MET A 132 4.17 -14.78 18.90
CA MET A 132 4.27 -14.50 17.47
C MET A 132 3.51 -13.22 17.06
N LEU A 133 2.34 -12.98 17.67
CA LEU A 133 1.59 -11.74 17.47
C LEU A 133 2.34 -10.49 17.98
N LEU A 134 3.06 -10.60 19.11
CA LEU A 134 3.88 -9.49 19.60
C LEU A 134 5.10 -9.23 18.70
N ILE A 135 5.74 -10.28 18.19
CA ILE A 135 6.89 -10.15 17.28
C ILE A 135 6.45 -9.51 15.96
N SER A 136 5.33 -9.93 15.38
CA SER A 136 4.83 -9.35 14.12
C SER A 136 4.50 -7.87 14.26
N LEU A 137 3.93 -7.46 15.40
CA LEU A 137 3.65 -6.06 15.70
C LEU A 137 4.93 -5.22 15.86
N ILE A 138 5.92 -5.74 16.60
CA ILE A 138 7.20 -5.06 16.85
C ILE A 138 8.02 -4.92 15.57
N VAL A 139 7.94 -5.86 14.63
CA VAL A 139 8.65 -5.77 13.34
C VAL A 139 7.84 -4.96 12.32
N GLY A 140 6.52 -5.08 12.32
CA GLY A 140 5.62 -4.41 11.37
C GLY A 140 5.61 -2.90 11.51
N ILE A 141 5.46 -2.36 12.73
CA ILE A 141 5.36 -0.92 12.96
C ILE A 141 6.63 -0.15 12.51
N PRO A 142 7.85 -0.57 12.90
CA PRO A 142 9.07 0.11 12.45
C PRO A 142 9.31 -0.04 10.95
N THR A 143 8.94 -1.18 10.36
CA THR A 143 9.06 -1.37 8.91
C THR A 143 8.17 -0.37 8.16
N LEU A 144 6.95 -0.14 8.64
CA LEU A 144 6.03 0.84 8.07
C LEU A 144 6.63 2.26 8.15
N PHE A 145 7.17 2.63 9.32
CA PHE A 145 7.79 3.93 9.52
C PHE A 145 9.03 4.11 8.65
N LEU A 146 9.91 3.11 8.59
CA LEU A 146 11.13 3.16 7.79
C LEU A 146 10.83 3.27 6.29
N SER A 147 9.76 2.61 5.82
CA SER A 147 9.34 2.69 4.41
C SER A 147 8.87 4.08 3.98
N ALA A 148 8.52 4.96 4.93
CA ALA A 148 8.13 6.34 4.65
C ALA A 148 9.33 7.30 4.58
N PHE A 149 10.49 6.94 5.15
CA PHE A 149 11.70 7.77 5.15
C PHE A 149 12.67 7.44 4.01
N LEU A 150 12.54 6.28 3.37
CA LEU A 150 13.45 5.81 2.33
C LEU A 150 12.83 6.01 0.95
N ASP A 151 13.23 7.09 0.28
CA ASP A 151 12.84 7.39 -1.10
C ASP A 151 13.57 6.49 -2.09
N GLY A 152 13.09 5.27 -2.25
CA GLY A 152 13.64 4.31 -3.20
C GLY A 152 12.68 3.20 -3.55
N ILE A 153 12.55 2.93 -4.86
CA ILE A 153 11.66 1.88 -5.41
C ILE A 153 11.96 0.53 -4.74
N ALA A 154 13.24 0.18 -4.58
CA ALA A 154 13.65 -1.08 -3.95
C ALA A 154 13.23 -1.17 -2.47
N TYR A 155 13.48 -0.11 -1.68
CA TYR A 155 13.12 -0.07 -0.26
C TYR A 155 11.61 -0.12 -0.05
N PHE A 156 10.85 0.54 -0.92
CA PHE A 156 9.40 0.48 -0.92
C PHE A 156 8.90 -0.95 -1.15
N TYR A 157 9.41 -1.66 -2.16
CA TYR A 157 9.02 -3.05 -2.43
C TYR A 157 9.42 -4.01 -1.30
N ILE A 158 10.63 -3.87 -0.75
CA ILE A 158 11.11 -4.68 0.38
C ILE A 158 10.22 -4.42 1.61
N GLY A 159 9.93 -3.15 1.90
CA GLY A 159 9.01 -2.76 2.97
C GLY A 159 7.66 -3.44 2.82
N ARG A 160 7.08 -3.45 1.60
CA ARG A 160 5.81 -4.13 1.33
C ARG A 160 5.86 -5.64 1.46
N ALA A 161 6.96 -6.27 1.06
CA ALA A 161 7.15 -7.71 1.25
C ALA A 161 7.20 -8.06 2.76
N ILE A 162 7.98 -7.31 3.54
CA ILE A 162 8.11 -7.52 5.00
C ILE A 162 6.78 -7.22 5.72
N LEU A 163 6.06 -6.17 5.31
CA LEU A 163 4.73 -5.86 5.82
C LEU A 163 3.73 -6.98 5.50
N GLY A 164 3.78 -7.55 4.29
CA GLY A 164 3.00 -8.74 3.95
C GLY A 164 3.28 -9.91 4.90
N ILE A 165 4.57 -10.23 5.10
CA ILE A 165 5.01 -11.33 5.99
C ILE A 165 4.59 -11.09 7.45
N THR A 166 4.63 -9.86 7.93
CA THR A 166 4.27 -9.55 9.32
C THR A 166 2.76 -9.52 9.53
N ILE A 167 1.96 -9.10 8.55
CA ILE A 167 0.47 -9.15 8.60
C ILE A 167 -0.03 -10.60 8.77
N ALA A 168 0.75 -11.58 8.33
CA ALA A 168 0.44 -12.99 8.52
C ALA A 168 0.46 -13.47 9.98
N GLY A 169 1.17 -12.78 10.88
CA GLY A 169 1.35 -13.21 12.26
C GLY A 169 0.20 -12.85 13.22
N LYS A 170 -1.03 -12.73 12.71
CA LYS A 170 -2.23 -12.39 13.49
C LYS A 170 -3.12 -13.60 13.78
#